data_AF-A0A3L7UWM2-F1
#
_entry.id   AF-A0A3L7UWM2-F1
#
_cell.length_a   1.000
_cell.length_b   1.000
_cell.length_c   1.000
_cell.angle_alpha   90.00
_cell.angle_beta   90.00
_cell.angle_gamma   90.00
#
_symmetry.space_group_name_H-M   'P 1'
#
loop_
_entity.id
_entity.type
_entity.pdbx_description
1 polymer ?
#
loop_
_entity_poly.entity_id
_entity_poly.type
_entity_poly.pdbx_seq_one_letter_code
_entity_poly.pdbx_strand_id
1 'polypeptide(L)'
;MTADIGRWIEQARAGDSATLGQLLESYHNYLRLLARIEIGRRLQGKVDASDVVQETFLEAHRHFPNFHGHAEGQFAQWLRTILATTLSNIVRRYLGT
;
A
#
# COMPACT_ATOMS: atom_id res chain seq x y z
N MET A 1 0.20 23.20 -6.04
CA MET A 1 1.34 23.13 -5.10
C MET A 1 1.55 21.67 -4.72
N THR A 2 2.14 20.90 -5.64
CA THR A 2 2.52 19.51 -5.36
C THR A 2 3.71 19.59 -4.41
N ALA A 3 3.47 19.45 -3.11
CA ALA A 3 4.57 19.24 -2.18
C ALA A 3 5.36 18.03 -2.70
N ASP A 4 6.66 18.21 -2.92
CA ASP A 4 7.54 17.16 -3.44
C ASP A 4 7.39 15.90 -2.60
N ILE A 5 6.71 14.87 -3.12
CA ILE A 5 6.58 13.56 -2.46
C ILE A 5 7.95 13.01 -2.08
N GLY A 6 8.99 13.33 -2.87
CA GLY A 6 10.38 13.06 -2.50
C GLY A 6 10.77 13.65 -1.13
N ARG A 7 10.39 14.90 -0.83
CA ARG A 7 10.64 15.51 0.48
C ARG A 7 9.90 14.80 1.61
N TRP A 8 8.65 14.37 1.38
CA TRP A 8 7.89 13.62 2.39
C TRP A 8 8.49 12.22 2.63
N ILE A 9 9.01 11.57 1.58
CA ILE A 9 9.74 10.31 1.70
C ILE A 9 11.00 10.50 2.55
N GLU A 10 11.79 11.54 2.32
CA GLU A 10 12.99 11.82 3.12
C GLU A 10 12.65 12.15 4.59
N GLN A 11 11.58 12.91 4.83
CA GLN A 11 11.11 13.22 6.19
C GLN A 11 10.63 11.95 6.93
N ALA A 12 9.89 11.09 6.24
CA ALA A 12 9.47 9.81 6.79
C ALA A 12 10.67 8.91 7.12
N ARG A 13 11.74 8.91 6.29
CA ARG A 13 12.99 8.17 6.57
C ARG A 13 13.72 8.69 7.80
N ALA A 14 13.64 9.99 8.07
CA ALA A 14 14.28 10.61 9.24
C ALA A 14 13.66 10.21 10.59
N GLY A 15 12.71 9.25 10.59
CA GLY A 15 12.09 8.70 11.79
C GLY A 15 10.72 9.31 12.10
N ASP A 16 10.18 10.15 11.23
CA ASP A 16 8.84 10.70 11.40
C ASP A 16 7.78 9.74 10.85
N SER A 17 7.38 8.77 11.69
CA SER A 17 6.30 7.83 11.38
C SER A 17 4.96 8.53 11.10
N ALA A 18 4.72 9.74 11.62
CA ALA A 18 3.50 10.49 11.32
C ALA A 18 3.49 10.99 9.86
N THR A 19 4.65 11.43 9.35
CA THR A 19 4.81 11.78 7.93
C THR A 19 4.59 10.56 7.03
N LEU A 20 5.09 9.38 7.42
CA LEU A 20 4.81 8.15 6.67
C LEU A 20 3.30 7.84 6.63
N GLY A 21 2.61 7.97 7.75
CA GLY A 21 1.16 7.76 7.82
C GLY A 21 0.39 8.70 6.88
N GLN A 22 0.73 9.99 6.87
CA GLN A 22 0.13 10.98 5.96
C GLN A 22 0.42 10.66 4.49
N LEU A 23 1.66 10.24 4.20
CA LEU A 23 2.05 9.84 2.86
C LEU A 23 1.24 8.62 2.41
N LEU A 24 1.13 7.58 3.23
CA LEU A 24 0.33 6.39 2.90
C LEU A 24 -1.16 6.74 2.69
N GLU A 25 -1.72 7.58 3.56
CA GLU A 25 -3.12 8.02 3.47
C GLU A 25 -3.42 8.74 2.14
N SER A 26 -2.45 9.48 1.59
CA SER A 26 -2.58 10.11 0.26
C SER A 26 -2.78 9.09 -0.87
N TYR A 27 -2.33 7.84 -0.71
CA TYR A 27 -2.52 6.74 -1.65
C TYR A 27 -3.73 5.85 -1.31
N HIS A 28 -4.45 6.10 -0.22
CA HIS A 28 -5.56 5.23 0.23
C HIS A 28 -6.60 5.01 -0.88
N ASN A 29 -7.09 6.09 -1.51
CA ASN A 29 -8.09 5.99 -2.57
C ASN A 29 -7.58 5.25 -3.81
N TYR A 30 -6.31 5.45 -4.15
CA TYR A 30 -5.67 4.78 -5.27
C TYR A 30 -5.56 3.27 -5.03
N LEU A 31 -5.03 2.86 -3.87
CA LEU A 31 -4.89 1.46 -3.52
C LEU A 31 -6.25 0.78 -3.34
N ARG A 32 -7.24 1.49 -2.81
CA ARG A 32 -8.61 0.95 -2.69
C ARG A 32 -9.23 0.66 -4.05
N LEU A 33 -9.02 1.52 -5.04
CA LEU A 33 -9.47 1.28 -6.42
C LEU A 33 -8.79 0.05 -7.01
N LEU A 34 -7.46 -0.06 -6.88
CA LEU A 34 -6.72 -1.23 -7.35
C LEU A 34 -7.17 -2.51 -6.64
N ALA A 35 -7.31 -2.48 -5.32
CA ALA A 35 -7.78 -3.62 -4.54
C ALA A 35 -9.17 -4.09 -5.02
N ARG A 36 -10.11 -3.17 -5.29
CA ARG A 36 -11.43 -3.53 -5.84
C ARG A 36 -11.34 -4.22 -7.19
N ILE A 37 -10.48 -3.74 -8.08
CA ILE A 37 -10.28 -4.32 -9.42
C ILE A 37 -9.71 -5.74 -9.30
N GLU A 38 -8.68 -5.92 -8.46
CA GLU A 38 -7.97 -7.19 -8.29
C GLU A 38 -8.75 -8.24 -7.49
N ILE A 39 -9.45 -7.82 -6.41
CA ILE A 39 -10.39 -8.68 -5.67
C ILE A 39 -11.43 -9.22 -6.64
N GLY A 40 -12.00 -8.32 -7.47
CA GLY A 40 -12.80 -8.63 -8.65
C GLY A 40 -13.73 -9.84 -8.46
N ARG A 41 -13.91 -10.63 -9.52
CA ARG A 41 -14.77 -11.84 -9.53
C ARG A 41 -14.28 -12.98 -8.62
N ARG A 42 -13.02 -12.96 -8.16
CA ARG A 42 -12.40 -14.11 -7.46
C ARG A 42 -12.81 -14.19 -5.98
N LEU A 43 -13.08 -13.05 -5.36
CA LEU A 43 -13.35 -12.95 -3.92
C LEU A 43 -14.53 -12.00 -3.59
N GLN A 44 -15.43 -11.74 -4.55
CA GLN A 44 -16.62 -10.89 -4.30
C GLN A 44 -17.38 -11.36 -3.06
N GLY A 45 -17.58 -10.43 -2.11
CA GLY A 45 -18.32 -10.68 -0.87
C GLY A 45 -17.56 -11.45 0.21
N LYS A 46 -16.32 -11.90 -0.04
CA LYS A 46 -15.48 -12.58 0.95
C LYS A 46 -14.40 -11.70 1.58
N VAL A 47 -14.02 -10.62 0.89
CA VAL A 47 -12.92 -9.72 1.30
C VAL A 47 -13.32 -8.28 1.02
N ASP A 48 -13.20 -7.40 2.02
CA ASP A 48 -13.39 -5.96 1.82
C ASP A 48 -12.11 -5.29 1.33
N ALA A 49 -12.24 -4.37 0.37
CA ALA A 49 -11.10 -3.67 -0.20
C ALA A 49 -10.38 -2.76 0.81
N SER A 50 -11.10 -2.20 1.79
CA SER A 50 -10.51 -1.40 2.86
C SER A 50 -9.67 -2.25 3.80
N ASP A 51 -10.06 -3.51 4.09
CA ASP A 51 -9.24 -4.42 4.89
C ASP A 51 -7.90 -4.74 4.19
N VAL A 52 -7.95 -4.96 2.87
CA VAL A 52 -6.73 -5.18 2.07
C VAL A 52 -5.82 -3.96 2.08
N VAL A 53 -6.38 -2.76 1.96
CA VAL A 53 -5.60 -1.52 2.01
C VAL A 53 -4.97 -1.31 3.39
N GLN A 54 -5.71 -1.60 4.47
CA GLN A 54 -5.15 -1.53 5.82
C GLN A 54 -3.98 -2.49 6.02
N GLU A 55 -4.12 -3.76 5.62
CA GLU A 55 -3.02 -4.73 5.68
C GLU A 55 -1.83 -4.28 4.83
N THR A 56 -2.10 -3.72 3.63
CA THR A 56 -1.06 -3.15 2.76
C THR A 56 -0.31 -1.99 3.44
N PHE A 57 -1.01 -1.12 4.18
CA PHE A 57 -0.38 -0.04 4.95
C PHE A 57 0.46 -0.56 6.12
N LEU A 58 0.01 -1.60 6.82
CA LEU A 58 0.80 -2.24 7.87
C LEU A 58 2.10 -2.83 7.32
N GLU A 59 2.02 -3.55 6.19
CA GLU A 59 3.20 -4.10 5.52
C GLU A 59 4.12 -3.00 4.97
N ALA A 60 3.55 -1.93 4.39
CA ALA A 60 4.31 -0.78 3.97
C ALA A 60 5.06 -0.14 5.15
N HIS A 61 4.39 0.08 6.28
CA HIS A 61 5.04 0.63 7.47
C HIS A 61 6.18 -0.27 7.97
N ARG A 62 5.99 -1.61 7.98
CA ARG A 62 7.03 -2.58 8.36
C ARG A 62 8.23 -2.58 7.42
N HIS A 63 7.99 -2.44 6.12
CA HIS A 63 9.03 -2.53 5.09
C HIS A 63 9.62 -1.19 4.67
N PHE A 64 9.04 -0.07 5.10
CA PHE A 64 9.48 1.27 4.74
C PHE A 64 10.96 1.54 5.04
N PRO A 65 11.57 1.05 6.14
CA PRO A 65 13.01 1.20 6.38
C PRO A 65 13.90 0.63 5.24
N ASN A 66 13.38 -0.34 4.48
CA ASN A 66 14.08 -0.99 3.35
C ASN A 66 13.69 -0.42 1.98
N PHE A 67 12.72 0.50 1.90
CA PHE A 67 12.41 1.19 0.66
C PHE A 67 13.54 2.15 0.32
N HIS A 68 13.97 2.29 -0.93
CA HIS A 68 15.09 3.17 -1.35
C HIS A 68 14.73 4.16 -2.47
N GLY A 69 13.43 4.27 -2.82
CA GLY A 69 13.00 5.21 -3.84
C GLY A 69 12.94 6.65 -3.30
N HIS A 70 13.03 7.61 -4.23
CA HIS A 70 13.00 9.05 -3.94
C HIS A 70 11.93 9.83 -4.74
N ALA A 71 11.18 9.13 -5.59
CA ALA A 71 10.17 9.74 -6.46
C ALA A 71 8.80 9.10 -6.28
N GLU A 72 7.76 9.87 -6.55
CA GLU A 72 6.36 9.44 -6.47
C GLU A 72 6.10 8.14 -7.24
N GLY A 73 6.57 8.03 -8.50
CA GLY A 73 6.36 6.82 -9.30
C GLY A 73 6.99 5.56 -8.69
N GLN A 74 8.16 5.70 -8.05
CA GLN A 74 8.83 4.58 -7.38
C GLN A 74 8.09 4.16 -6.12
N PHE A 75 7.58 5.13 -5.36
CA PHE A 75 6.78 4.87 -4.16
C PHE A 75 5.44 4.21 -4.52
N ALA A 76 4.75 4.73 -5.53
CA ALA A 76 3.51 4.14 -6.04
C ALA A 76 3.74 2.70 -6.54
N GLN A 77 4.81 2.45 -7.29
CA GLN A 77 5.15 1.10 -7.75
C GLN A 77 5.43 0.17 -6.57
N TRP A 78 6.16 0.63 -5.56
CA TRP A 78 6.44 -0.15 -4.35
C TRP A 78 5.17 -0.51 -3.58
N LEU A 79 4.25 0.45 -3.38
CA LEU A 79 2.95 0.17 -2.75
C LEU A 79 2.10 -0.83 -3.55
N ARG A 80 2.12 -0.76 -4.88
CA ARG A 80 1.44 -1.75 -5.74
C ARG A 80 2.02 -3.14 -5.58
N THR A 81 3.34 -3.26 -5.45
CA THR A 81 3.99 -4.56 -5.20
C THR A 81 3.52 -5.15 -3.87
N ILE A 82 3.48 -4.35 -2.81
CA ILE A 82 2.98 -4.80 -1.49
C ILE A 82 1.52 -5.24 -1.61
N LEU A 83 0.66 -4.41 -2.23
CA LEU A 83 -0.76 -4.74 -2.45
C LEU A 83 -0.93 -6.07 -3.19
N ALA A 84 -0.17 -6.31 -4.26
CA ALA A 84 -0.23 -7.56 -5.03
C ALA A 84 0.19 -8.78 -4.20
N THR A 85 1.22 -8.65 -3.36
CA THR A 85 1.65 -9.69 -2.42
C THR A 85 0.58 -9.96 -1.36
N THR A 86 0.01 -8.91 -0.75
CA THR A 86 -1.08 -9.00 0.22
C THR A 86 -2.28 -9.73 -0.36
N LEU A 87 -2.73 -9.34 -1.55
CA LEU A 87 -3.82 -10.01 -2.27
C LEU A 87 -3.51 -11.47 -2.58
N SER A 88 -2.29 -11.77 -3.04
CA SER A 88 -1.87 -13.14 -3.33
C SER A 88 -1.93 -14.02 -2.07
N ASN A 89 -1.51 -13.49 -0.92
CA ASN A 89 -1.59 -14.19 0.36
C ASN A 89 -3.04 -14.42 0.79
N ILE A 90 -3.91 -13.43 0.64
CA ILE A 90 -5.34 -13.55 0.93
C ILE A 90 -5.99 -14.61 0.04
N VAL A 91 -5.75 -14.55 -1.27
CA VAL A 91 -6.28 -15.55 -2.22
C VAL A 91 -5.83 -16.97 -1.85
N ARG A 92 -4.56 -17.17 -1.50
CA ARG A 92 -4.06 -18.49 -1.05
C ARG A 92 -4.76 -18.98 0.21
N ARG A 93 -5.03 -18.09 1.19
CA ARG A 93 -5.75 -18.45 2.42
C ARG A 93 -7.18 -18.90 2.13
N TYR A 94 -7.88 -18.29 1.18
CA TYR A 94 -9.26 -18.62 0.84
C TYR A 94 -9.43 -19.77 -0.17
N LEU A 95 -8.41 -20.09 -0.97
CA LEU A 95 -8.44 -21.20 -1.94
C LEU A 95 -7.70 -22.45 -1.46
N GLY A 96 -6.95 -22.36 -0.36
CA GLY A 96 -6.26 -23.49 0.28
C GLY A 96 -7.13 -24.29 1.26
N THR A 97 -8.42 -23.98 1.36
CA THR A 97 -9.47 -24.74 2.08
C THR A 97 -10.35 -25.47 1.08
#